data_AF-A0A183D9P2-F1
#
_entry.id   AF-A0A183D9P2-F1
#
_cell.length_a   1.000
_cell.length_b   1.000
_cell.length_c   1.000
_cell.angle_alpha   90.00
_cell.angle_beta   90.00
_cell.angle_gamma   90.00
#
_symmetry.space_group_name_H-M   'P 1'
#
loop_
_entity.id
_entity.type
_entity.pdbx_description
1 polymer ?
#
loop_
_entity_poly.entity_id
_entity_poly.type
_entity_poly.pdbx_seq_one_letter_code
_entity_poly.pdbx_strand_id
1 'polypeptide(L)'
;MYVCMYVCMYVCMYVCVYICIILFADICGFTNLASECNAEELVQLLNNLFARFDHLAYSNHCMRIKILGDCYYCVSGLPEYRPNHAQCAVEMGLEMIEAIK
;
A
#
# COMPACT_ATOMS: atom_id res chain seq x y z
N MET A 1 3.55 12.03 7.51
CA MET A 1 2.80 11.04 6.71
C MET A 1 2.61 9.79 7.57
N TYR A 2 1.67 9.79 8.52
CA TYR A 2 1.40 8.64 9.39
C TYR A 2 0.47 7.70 8.65
N VAL A 3 0.99 6.72 7.92
CA VAL A 3 0.13 5.80 7.16
C VAL A 3 -0.89 5.18 8.12
N CYS A 4 -2.19 5.23 7.77
CA CYS A 4 -3.28 4.57 8.51
C CYS A 4 -3.19 3.02 8.39
N MET A 5 -1.97 2.49 8.34
CA MET A 5 -1.62 1.09 8.20
C MET A 5 -2.03 0.27 9.41
N TYR A 6 -1.89 0.83 10.62
CA TYR A 6 -2.15 0.09 11.85
C TYR A 6 -3.61 -0.35 11.96
N VAL A 7 -4.57 0.55 11.71
CA VAL A 7 -6.00 0.22 11.80
C VAL A 7 -6.42 -0.70 10.65
N CYS A 8 -5.85 -0.55 9.45
CA CYS A 8 -6.22 -1.35 8.29
C CYS A 8 -5.64 -2.79 8.33
N MET A 9 -4.42 -2.98 8.85
CA MET A 9 -3.84 -4.31 9.12
C MET A 9 -4.75 -5.16 10.03
N TYR A 10 -5.29 -4.56 11.11
CA TYR A 10 -6.18 -5.28 12.03
C TYR A 10 -7.51 -5.71 11.38
N VAL A 11 -8.11 -4.84 10.57
CA VAL A 11 -9.40 -5.15 9.91
C VAL A 11 -9.23 -6.19 8.79
N CYS A 12 -8.11 -6.17 8.06
CA CYS A 12 -7.88 -7.14 6.99
C CYS A 12 -7.42 -8.53 7.48
N MET A 13 -6.68 -8.61 8.59
CA MET A 13 -6.43 -9.89 9.27
C MET A 13 -7.74 -10.59 9.68
N TYR A 14 -8.79 -9.84 10.02
CA TYR A 14 -10.07 -10.41 10.45
C TYR A 14 -10.95 -10.94 9.31
N VAL A 15 -10.74 -10.51 8.06
CA VAL A 15 -11.64 -10.83 6.93
C VAL A 15 -11.05 -11.86 5.95
N CYS A 16 -9.74 -12.10 5.96
CA CYS A 16 -9.05 -12.97 4.99
C CYS A 16 -8.49 -14.25 5.63
N VAL A 17 -9.36 -15.16 6.03
CA VAL A 17 -8.94 -16.35 6.81
C VAL A 17 -8.47 -17.55 5.95
N TYR A 18 -8.56 -17.56 4.61
CA TYR A 18 -8.27 -18.82 3.88
C TYR A 18 -7.44 -18.79 2.57
N ILE A 19 -7.11 -17.65 1.93
CA ILE A 19 -6.42 -17.73 0.61
C ILE A 19 -5.54 -16.54 0.19
N CYS A 20 -5.79 -15.33 0.69
CA CYS A 20 -5.03 -14.13 0.32
C CYS A 20 -5.05 -13.08 1.43
N ILE A 21 -4.26 -12.02 1.31
CA ILE A 21 -4.25 -10.85 2.23
C ILE A 21 -4.27 -9.58 1.41
N ILE A 22 -5.13 -8.64 1.77
CA ILE A 22 -5.22 -7.32 1.13
C ILE A 22 -4.56 -6.29 2.06
N LEU A 23 -3.75 -5.41 1.46
CA LEU A 23 -3.09 -4.30 2.13
C LEU A 23 -3.57 -2.99 1.51
N PHE A 24 -3.83 -2.02 2.38
CA PHE A 24 -4.25 -0.66 2.02
C PHE A 24 -3.28 0.32 2.69
N ALA A 25 -2.80 1.30 1.92
CA ALA A 25 -1.94 2.36 2.41
C ALA A 25 -2.48 3.72 1.96
N ASP A 26 -2.69 4.62 2.92
CA ASP A 26 -3.33 5.92 2.72
C ASP A 26 -2.43 7.06 3.23
N ILE A 27 -2.40 8.18 2.51
CA ILE A 27 -1.53 9.33 2.82
C ILE A 27 -2.24 10.23 3.84
N CYS A 28 -1.87 10.09 5.11
CA CYS A 28 -2.40 10.99 6.12
C CYS A 28 -1.98 12.44 5.89
N GLY A 29 -2.97 13.33 5.85
CA GLY A 29 -2.79 14.77 5.59
C GLY A 29 -2.81 15.14 4.11
N PHE A 30 -3.20 14.22 3.22
CA PHE A 30 -3.24 14.49 1.78
C PHE A 30 -4.06 15.72 1.40
N THR A 31 -5.21 15.97 2.05
CA THR A 31 -6.04 17.15 1.77
C THR A 31 -5.26 18.46 1.96
N ASN A 32 -4.45 18.56 3.01
CA ASN A 32 -3.65 19.75 3.27
C ASN A 32 -2.51 19.85 2.25
N LEU A 33 -1.80 18.75 1.99
CA LEU A 33 -0.75 18.69 0.97
C LEU A 33 -1.26 19.12 -0.42
N ALA A 34 -2.40 18.58 -0.83
CA ALA A 34 -3.04 18.88 -2.09
C ALA A 34 -3.54 20.34 -2.18
N SER A 35 -3.78 21.01 -1.05
CA SER A 35 -4.15 22.43 -1.02
C SER A 35 -2.96 23.38 -1.16
N GLU A 36 -1.76 22.92 -0.84
CA GLU A 36 -0.52 23.72 -0.87
C GLU A 36 0.31 23.50 -2.15
N CYS A 37 0.08 22.39 -2.85
CA CYS A 37 0.79 22.04 -4.10
C CYS A 37 -0.02 22.42 -5.34
N ASN A 38 0.67 22.72 -6.44
CA ASN A 38 0.00 22.76 -7.74
C ASN A 38 -0.29 21.33 -8.25
N ALA A 39 -1.19 21.20 -9.22
CA ALA A 39 -1.65 19.89 -9.70
C ALA A 39 -0.51 19.03 -10.30
N GLU A 40 0.46 19.66 -10.95
CA GLU A 40 1.59 18.95 -11.56
C GLU A 40 2.53 18.38 -10.49
N GLU A 41 2.89 19.19 -9.49
CA GLU A 41 3.72 18.79 -8.35
C GLU A 41 3.07 17.64 -7.57
N LEU A 42 1.76 17.73 -7.32
CA LEU A 42 1.01 16.70 -6.61
C LEU A 42 1.02 15.36 -7.38
N VAL A 43 0.77 15.40 -8.69
CA VAL A 43 0.79 14.22 -9.54
C VAL A 43 2.20 13.62 -9.62
N GLN A 44 3.25 14.43 -9.73
CA GLN A 44 4.63 13.95 -9.72
C GLN A 44 4.99 13.29 -8.38
N LEU A 45 4.59 13.89 -7.25
CA LEU A 45 4.80 13.33 -5.92
C LEU A 45 4.11 11.97 -5.76
N LEU A 46 2.83 11.88 -6.14
CA LEU A 46 2.06 10.64 -6.09
C LEU A 46 2.66 9.57 -7.01
N ASN A 47 3.03 9.92 -8.24
CA ASN A 47 3.64 8.98 -9.18
C ASN A 47 4.96 8.43 -8.65
N ASN A 48 5.82 9.28 -8.08
CA ASN A 48 7.08 8.85 -7.50
C ASN A 48 6.87 7.91 -6.30
N LEU A 49 5.90 8.21 -5.43
CA LEU A 49 5.57 7.37 -4.29
C LEU A 49 5.01 6.01 -4.73
N PHE A 50 4.01 6.01 -5.62
CA PHE A 50 3.39 4.78 -6.08
C PHE A 50 4.34 3.93 -6.94
N ALA A 51 5.27 4.53 -7.69
CA ALA A 51 6.32 3.78 -8.37
C ALA A 51 7.22 3.03 -7.37
N ARG A 52 7.57 3.64 -6.24
CA ARG A 52 8.31 2.94 -5.16
C ARG A 52 7.47 1.80 -4.60
N PHE A 53 6.19 2.02 -4.31
CA PHE A 53 5.32 0.95 -3.83
C PHE A 53 5.11 -0.18 -4.84
N ASP A 54 5.07 0.12 -6.13
CA ASP A 54 5.03 -0.89 -7.19
C ASP A 54 6.29 -1.78 -7.15
N HIS A 55 7.46 -1.18 -6.95
CA HIS A 55 8.72 -1.92 -6.79
C HIS A 55 8.72 -2.80 -5.53
N LEU A 56 8.27 -2.26 -4.39
CA LEU A 56 8.15 -3.05 -3.16
C LEU A 56 7.14 -4.19 -3.32
N ALA A 57 5.99 -3.92 -3.96
CA ALA A 57 4.97 -4.93 -4.22
C ALA A 57 5.56 -6.08 -5.05
N TYR A 58 6.31 -5.76 -6.10
CA TYR A 58 6.98 -6.76 -6.92
C TYR A 58 7.99 -7.60 -6.11
N SER A 59 8.85 -6.97 -5.32
CA SER A 59 9.84 -7.66 -4.46
C SER A 59 9.18 -8.56 -3.41
N ASN A 60 8.06 -8.13 -2.85
CA ASN A 60 7.33 -8.86 -1.81
C ASN A 60 6.25 -9.80 -2.38
N HIS A 61 6.25 -10.08 -3.69
CA HIS A 61 5.24 -10.94 -4.32
C HIS A 61 3.79 -10.54 -4.03
N CYS A 62 3.56 -9.23 -3.96
CA CYS A 62 2.24 -8.63 -3.85
C CYS A 62 1.83 -8.05 -5.21
N MET A 63 0.56 -8.16 -5.55
CA MET A 63 -0.02 -7.58 -6.74
C MET A 63 -0.74 -6.28 -6.38
N ARG A 64 -0.41 -5.18 -7.07
CA ARG A 64 -1.23 -3.97 -6.99
C ARG A 64 -2.62 -4.26 -7.57
N ILE A 65 -3.66 -3.96 -6.80
CA ILE A 65 -5.06 -4.07 -7.27
C ILE A 65 -5.46 -2.78 -7.97
N LYS A 66 -5.32 -1.66 -7.27
CA LYS A 66 -5.85 -0.36 -7.71
C LYS A 66 -5.19 0.78 -6.93
N ILE A 67 -5.32 1.98 -7.47
CA ILE A 67 -5.06 3.25 -6.79
C ILE A 67 -6.39 4.01 -6.78
N LEU A 68 -6.78 4.54 -5.62
CA LEU A 68 -7.98 5.37 -5.47
C LEU A 68 -7.60 6.66 -4.76
N GLY A 69 -7.41 7.73 -5.54
CA GLY A 69 -6.88 8.99 -5.01
C GLY A 69 -5.47 8.80 -4.46
N ASP A 70 -5.31 9.09 -3.17
CA ASP A 70 -4.09 8.95 -2.39
C ASP A 70 -3.92 7.58 -1.72
N CYS A 71 -4.89 6.68 -1.89
CA CYS A 71 -4.84 5.34 -1.33
C CYS A 71 -4.32 4.29 -2.34
N TYR A 72 -3.36 3.49 -1.90
CA TYR A 72 -2.73 2.39 -2.64
C TYR A 72 -3.20 1.03 -2.11
N TYR A 73 -3.60 0.14 -3.02
CA TYR A 73 -4.15 -1.18 -2.71
C TYR A 73 -3.27 -2.28 -3.32
N CYS A 74 -2.85 -3.25 -2.51
CA CYS A 74 -2.22 -4.47 -3.01
C CYS A 74 -2.73 -5.73 -2.32
N VAL A 75 -2.45 -6.89 -2.91
CA VAL A 75 -2.86 -8.20 -2.40
C VAL A 75 -1.73 -9.20 -2.52
N SER A 76 -1.59 -10.07 -1.52
CA SER A 76 -0.71 -11.23 -1.56
C SER A 76 -1.53 -12.51 -1.60
N GLY A 77 -1.10 -13.52 -2.37
CA GLY A 77 -1.81 -14.79 -2.55
C GLY A 77 -2.87 -14.81 -3.67
N LEU A 78 -2.89 -13.77 -4.52
CA LEU A 78 -3.65 -13.74 -5.77
C LEU A 78 -2.78 -13.23 -6.93
N PRO A 79 -3.05 -13.65 -8.19
CA PRO A 79 -4.07 -14.60 -8.62
C PRO A 79 -3.72 -16.06 -8.28
N GLU A 80 -2.43 -16.33 -8.03
CA GLU A 80 -1.93 -17.63 -7.62
C GLU A 80 -1.78 -17.68 -6.10
N TYR A 81 -2.29 -18.75 -5.50
CA TYR A 81 -2.12 -19.01 -4.07
C TYR A 81 -0.63 -19.11 -3.73
N ARG A 82 -0.28 -18.52 -2.58
CA ARG A 82 1.09 -18.51 -2.09
C ARG A 82 1.09 -18.86 -0.60
N PRO A 83 1.78 -19.92 -0.15
CA PRO A 83 1.73 -20.35 1.25
C PRO A 83 2.31 -19.32 2.23
N ASN A 84 3.24 -18.46 1.77
CA ASN A 84 3.80 -17.38 2.57
C ASN A 84 3.14 -16.01 2.29
N HIS A 85 1.90 -15.98 1.77
CA HIS A 85 1.19 -14.72 1.49
C HIS A 85 1.10 -13.79 2.71
N ALA A 86 1.04 -14.37 3.91
CA ALA A 86 1.03 -13.64 5.18
C ALA A 86 2.33 -12.88 5.44
N GLN A 87 3.44 -13.57 5.29
CA GLN A 87 4.77 -12.98 5.47
C GLN A 87 5.03 -11.90 4.42
N CYS A 88 4.76 -12.19 3.15
CA CYS A 88 4.89 -11.25 2.05
C CYS A 88 4.11 -9.94 2.28
N ALA A 89 2.87 -10.03 2.75
CA ALA A 89 2.06 -8.84 3.04
C ALA A 89 2.59 -8.03 4.22
N VAL A 90 3.11 -8.69 5.25
CA VAL A 90 3.71 -8.00 6.42
C VAL A 90 5.03 -7.33 6.04
N GLU A 91 5.90 -8.01 5.31
CA GLU A 91 7.18 -7.46 4.81
C GLU A 91 6.93 -6.25 3.90
N MET A 92 5.97 -6.36 2.98
CA MET A 92 5.51 -5.23 2.16
C MET A 92 5.09 -4.03 3.02
N GLY A 93 4.28 -4.26 4.06
CA GLY A 93 3.84 -3.20 4.96
C GLY A 93 5.00 -2.51 5.70
N LEU A 94 5.98 -3.28 6.15
CA LEU A 94 7.17 -2.75 6.82
C LEU A 94 8.04 -1.93 5.86
N GLU A 95 8.30 -2.44 4.66
CA GLU A 95 9.09 -1.72 3.66
C GLU A 95 8.41 -0.45 3.16
N MET A 96 7.07 -0.44 3.06
CA MET A 96 6.32 0.79 2.75
C MET A 96 6.52 1.86 3.82
N ILE A 97 6.54 1.49 5.11
CA ILE A 97 6.83 2.42 6.21
C ILE A 97 8.25 2.99 6.07
N GLU A 98 9.22 2.19 5.65
CA GLU A 98 10.59 2.64 5.43
C GLU A 98 10.73 3.54 4.20
N ALA A 99 10.03 3.25 3.10
CA ALA A 99 10.10 4.00 1.84
C ALA A 99 9.46 5.40 1.91
N ILE A 100 8.68 5.67 2.96
CA ILE A 100 7.99 6.94 3.23
C ILE A 100 8.80 7.83 4.19
N LYS A 101 9.83 7.29 4.86
CA LYS A 101 10.79 8.09 5.65
C LYS A 101 11.62 8.99 4.74
#